data_AF-A0AAW4FXC8-F1
#
_entry.id   AF-A0AAW4FXC8-F1
#
_cell.length_a   1.000
_cell.length_b   1.000
_cell.length_c   1.000
_cell.angle_alpha   90.00
_cell.angle_beta   90.00
_cell.angle_gamma   90.00
#
_symmetry.space_group_name_H-M   'P 1'
#
loop_
_entity.id
_entity.type
_entity.pdbx_description
1 polymer ?
#
loop_
_entity_poly.entity_id
_entity_poly.type
_entity_poly.pdbx_seq_one_letter_code
_entity_poly.pdbx_strand_id
1 'polypeptide(L)'
;MSEIQALFDVLRQSAAPAFADAIERHVRDAPDRKLGRINALAFAAEHGLDEEKTIAGFLHASRLGLFELSWNVLCPGCGGVLDANTSLKTVQSEAYTCALCAAGYEPTLDEMIEVTFTVSPRVRHIEAHNPHELPAAEYFRQVYWGSGVDLPEDDYEAKAEEFILETLELPPGEKAVIALQLPAEFIIIFEPVTHAAQFIDVSGEPTKEKRNLSLVFDRTHRHNETISMQPGPLRIQVENHAEVRTLPTVCVAGEALHALLGRRRPFLTAKRLLSNQTFRDIYRTDTIDVDQRLKITSMTFLFTDLRGSTELYERVGDLAAFDLVKTHFTVLNEIVAAEAGAVVKTIGDAVMATFPTPDRAIAAAMRMRDAMRELNHERSSEDLLLKIGIHEGPCIAVSLNERQDYFGQTVNIASRVQHLATAQEIFATSTVLRNPAAADLLSERGLNPMTHNVTLRGITNEISIFAIP
;
A
#
# COMPACT_ATOMS: atom_id res chain seq x y z
N MET A 1 18.06 14.03 -30.00
CA MET A 1 17.73 13.72 -28.59
C MET A 1 17.06 12.37 -28.60
N SER A 2 17.45 11.42 -27.74
CA SER A 2 16.79 10.11 -27.70
C SER A 2 15.32 10.28 -27.29
N GLU A 3 14.43 9.42 -27.78
CA GLU A 3 13.01 9.40 -27.41
C GLU A 3 12.83 9.35 -25.87
N ILE A 4 13.73 8.65 -25.18
CA ILE A 4 13.78 8.54 -23.71
C ILE A 4 14.07 9.90 -23.05
N GLN A 5 15.04 10.68 -23.57
CA GLN A 5 15.36 11.99 -23.00
C GLN A 5 14.14 12.93 -23.07
N ALA A 6 13.40 12.88 -24.18
CA ALA A 6 12.18 13.67 -24.32
C ALA A 6 11.12 13.30 -23.28
N LEU A 7 10.99 12.02 -22.90
CA LEU A 7 10.08 11.61 -21.83
C LEU A 7 10.47 12.19 -20.46
N PHE A 8 11.78 12.20 -20.13
CA PHE A 8 12.26 12.83 -18.90
C PHE A 8 12.08 14.35 -18.90
N ASP A 9 12.23 15.00 -20.07
CA ASP A 9 11.97 16.44 -20.20
C ASP A 9 10.48 16.78 -19.98
N VAL A 10 9.56 15.91 -20.43
CA VAL A 10 8.11 16.03 -20.12
C VAL A 10 7.83 15.73 -18.64
N LEU A 11 8.54 14.77 -18.03
CA LEU A 11 8.41 14.48 -16.60
C LEU A 11 8.79 15.71 -15.74
N ARG A 12 9.86 16.43 -16.09
CA ARG A 12 10.26 17.67 -15.40
C ARG A 12 9.20 18.78 -15.42
N GLN A 13 8.29 18.75 -16.39
CA GLN A 13 7.18 19.71 -16.50
C GLN A 13 5.97 19.30 -15.67
N SER A 14 5.86 18.03 -15.30
CA SER A 14 4.68 17.45 -14.64
C SER A 14 4.93 16.94 -13.22
N ALA A 15 6.20 16.75 -12.83
CA ALA A 15 6.62 16.30 -11.51
C ALA A 15 7.59 17.30 -10.86
N ALA A 16 7.89 17.10 -9.56
CA ALA A 16 8.88 17.91 -8.87
C ALA A 16 10.27 17.77 -9.55
N PRO A 17 10.97 18.87 -9.88
CA PRO A 17 12.26 18.80 -10.58
C PRO A 17 13.30 17.92 -9.89
N ALA A 18 13.39 18.01 -8.56
CA ALA A 18 14.30 17.19 -7.76
C ALA A 18 14.02 15.68 -7.90
N PHE A 19 12.74 15.28 -7.98
CA PHE A 19 12.36 13.89 -8.25
C PHE A 19 12.76 13.50 -9.67
N ALA A 20 12.40 14.29 -10.69
CA ALA A 20 12.69 13.99 -12.09
C ALA A 20 14.20 13.79 -12.34
N ASP A 21 15.04 14.65 -11.75
CA ASP A 21 16.49 14.53 -11.86
C ASP A 21 17.05 13.32 -11.10
N ALA A 22 16.49 13.01 -9.91
CA ALA A 22 16.87 11.83 -9.14
C ALA A 22 16.53 10.54 -9.88
N ILE A 23 15.30 10.41 -10.39
CA ILE A 23 14.85 9.20 -11.06
C ILE A 23 15.52 9.00 -12.42
N GLU A 24 15.82 10.06 -13.17
CA GLU A 24 16.62 9.95 -14.41
C GLU A 24 18.03 9.44 -14.13
N ARG A 25 18.68 9.96 -13.07
CA ARG A 25 19.99 9.48 -12.63
C ARG A 25 19.92 8.03 -12.19
N HIS A 26 18.90 7.66 -11.42
CA HIS A 26 18.68 6.29 -10.95
C HIS A 26 18.52 5.32 -12.11
N VAL A 27 17.67 5.64 -13.10
CA VAL A 27 17.47 4.81 -14.30
C VAL A 27 18.75 4.62 -15.10
N ARG A 28 19.62 5.63 -15.16
CA ARG A 28 20.89 5.55 -15.90
C ARG A 28 21.97 4.79 -15.14
N ASP A 29 22.12 5.05 -13.85
CA ASP A 29 23.33 4.74 -13.09
C ASP A 29 23.14 3.57 -12.09
N ALA A 30 21.91 3.27 -11.68
CA ALA A 30 21.65 2.21 -10.70
C ALA A 30 21.81 0.79 -11.31
N PRO A 31 22.14 -0.23 -10.48
CA PRO A 31 22.09 -1.62 -10.91
C PRO A 31 20.66 -2.05 -11.23
N ASP A 32 20.51 -3.02 -12.14
CA ASP A 32 19.22 -3.50 -12.65
C ASP A 32 18.21 -3.86 -11.54
N ARG A 33 18.67 -4.53 -10.48
CA ARG A 33 17.84 -4.91 -9.32
C ARG A 33 17.17 -3.73 -8.60
N LYS A 34 17.72 -2.51 -8.73
CA LYS A 34 17.17 -1.28 -8.12
C LYS A 34 16.13 -0.60 -9.01
N LEU A 35 15.85 -1.18 -10.20
CA LEU A 35 14.87 -0.68 -11.16
C LEU A 35 13.63 -1.58 -11.28
N GLY A 36 13.63 -2.74 -10.61
CA GLY A 36 12.47 -3.61 -10.44
C GLY A 36 11.81 -3.37 -9.07
N ARG A 37 10.48 -3.38 -9.03
CA ARG A 37 9.67 -3.23 -7.81
C ARG A 37 10.14 -2.12 -6.88
N ILE A 38 10.38 -0.93 -7.43
CA ILE A 38 10.84 0.22 -6.65
C ILE A 38 9.79 0.58 -5.61
N ASN A 39 10.23 0.60 -4.34
CA ASN A 39 9.48 1.16 -3.22
C ASN A 39 9.59 2.68 -3.24
N ALA A 40 8.51 3.38 -3.59
CA ALA A 40 8.51 4.84 -3.69
C ALA A 40 8.87 5.55 -2.37
N LEU A 41 8.52 4.96 -1.21
CA LEU A 41 8.83 5.54 0.10
C LEU A 41 10.31 5.39 0.44
N ALA A 42 10.88 4.21 0.18
CA ALA A 42 12.31 3.99 0.37
C ALA A 42 13.14 4.86 -0.59
N PHE A 43 12.69 4.99 -1.85
CA PHE A 43 13.33 5.87 -2.83
C PHE A 43 13.33 7.33 -2.36
N ALA A 44 12.20 7.82 -1.84
CA ALA A 44 12.10 9.17 -1.29
C ALA A 44 13.08 9.38 -0.13
N ALA A 45 13.12 8.45 0.83
CA ALA A 45 14.01 8.51 1.99
C ALA A 45 15.50 8.49 1.58
N GLU A 46 15.89 7.58 0.67
CA GLU A 46 17.27 7.45 0.18
C GLU A 46 17.77 8.73 -0.53
N HIS A 47 16.88 9.42 -1.23
CA HIS A 47 17.20 10.62 -2.00
C HIS A 47 16.88 11.93 -1.28
N GLY A 48 16.38 11.88 -0.04
CA GLY A 48 15.98 13.08 0.73
C GLY A 48 14.85 13.87 0.08
N LEU A 49 13.90 13.17 -0.56
CA LEU A 49 12.76 13.77 -1.27
C LEU A 49 11.50 13.73 -0.41
N ASP A 50 10.56 14.64 -0.72
CA ASP A 50 9.21 14.59 -0.15
C ASP A 50 8.45 13.35 -0.65
N GLU A 51 7.86 12.60 0.26
CA GLU A 51 7.20 11.33 -0.06
C GLU A 51 6.03 11.52 -1.04
N GLU A 52 5.17 12.53 -0.84
CA GLU A 52 3.98 12.73 -1.67
C GLU A 52 4.35 13.20 -3.07
N LYS A 53 5.31 14.11 -3.19
CA LYS A 53 5.86 14.52 -4.49
C LYS A 53 6.57 13.37 -5.20
N THR A 54 7.18 12.45 -4.46
CA THR A 54 7.81 11.25 -5.02
C THR A 54 6.77 10.27 -5.55
N ILE A 55 5.71 9.99 -4.79
CA ILE A 55 4.58 9.16 -5.24
C ILE A 55 3.95 9.77 -6.50
N ALA A 56 3.62 11.07 -6.47
CA ALA A 56 3.08 11.79 -7.63
C ALA A 56 4.02 11.72 -8.84
N GLY A 57 5.33 11.88 -8.60
CA GLY A 57 6.36 11.76 -9.63
C GLY A 57 6.38 10.40 -10.31
N PHE A 58 6.33 9.31 -9.53
CA PHE A 58 6.23 7.95 -10.09
C PHE A 58 4.94 7.74 -10.90
N LEU A 59 3.81 8.27 -10.44
CA LEU A 59 2.54 8.20 -11.17
C LEU A 59 2.59 8.92 -12.52
N HIS A 60 3.18 10.12 -12.56
CA HIS A 60 3.43 10.83 -13.82
C HIS A 60 4.39 10.06 -14.72
N ALA A 61 5.48 9.52 -14.16
CA ALA A 61 6.45 8.73 -14.91
C ALA A 61 5.81 7.46 -15.51
N SER A 62 4.93 6.78 -14.76
CA SER A 62 4.16 5.65 -15.27
C SER A 62 3.19 6.04 -16.36
N ARG A 63 2.49 7.17 -16.22
CA ARG A 63 1.58 7.68 -17.25
C ARG A 63 2.29 8.02 -18.58
N LEU A 64 3.57 8.40 -18.50
CA LEU A 64 4.45 8.65 -19.64
C LEU A 64 5.08 7.38 -20.22
N GLY A 65 4.87 6.21 -19.59
CA GLY A 65 5.44 4.94 -20.02
C GLY A 65 6.91 4.74 -19.61
N LEU A 66 7.43 5.53 -18.66
CA LEU A 66 8.77 5.32 -18.11
C LEU A 66 8.82 4.13 -17.14
N PHE A 67 7.72 3.91 -16.42
CA PHE A 67 7.59 2.86 -15.41
C PHE A 67 6.24 2.14 -15.53
N GLU A 68 6.23 0.87 -15.19
CA GLU A 68 5.04 0.05 -15.01
C GLU A 68 4.68 0.01 -13.53
N LEU A 69 3.41 0.29 -13.22
CA LEU A 69 2.86 0.21 -11.88
C LEU A 69 2.34 -1.21 -11.63
N SER A 70 2.72 -1.81 -10.50
CA SER A 70 2.25 -3.14 -10.09
C SER A 70 1.60 -3.11 -8.71
N TRP A 71 0.58 -3.96 -8.53
CA TRP A 71 -0.10 -4.22 -7.28
C TRP A 71 0.28 -5.63 -6.79
N ASN A 72 0.99 -5.72 -5.67
CA ASN A 72 1.51 -6.98 -5.14
C ASN A 72 0.79 -7.33 -3.84
N VAL A 73 0.17 -8.51 -3.78
CA VAL A 73 -0.42 -9.03 -2.54
C VAL A 73 0.70 -9.66 -1.73
N LEU A 74 0.93 -9.18 -0.53
CA LEU A 74 1.99 -9.62 0.38
C LEU A 74 1.41 -10.48 1.50
N CYS A 75 2.20 -11.45 1.95
CA CYS A 75 1.97 -12.12 3.22
C CYS A 75 2.36 -11.18 4.38
N PRO A 76 1.47 -10.88 5.35
CA PRO A 76 1.80 -10.02 6.47
C PRO A 76 2.83 -10.65 7.43
N GLY A 77 2.92 -11.99 7.45
CA GLY A 77 3.91 -12.70 8.26
C GLY A 77 5.33 -12.60 7.68
N CYS A 78 5.53 -13.12 6.47
CA CYS A 78 6.87 -13.23 5.88
C CYS A 78 7.24 -12.09 4.89
N GLY A 79 6.28 -11.30 4.42
CA GLY A 79 6.53 -10.25 3.41
C GLY A 79 6.76 -10.79 1.99
N GLY A 80 6.57 -12.09 1.77
CA GLY A 80 6.60 -12.70 0.45
C GLY A 80 5.39 -12.27 -0.38
N VAL A 81 5.61 -12.02 -1.67
CA VAL A 81 4.56 -11.77 -2.65
C VAL A 81 3.79 -13.06 -2.88
N LEU A 82 2.48 -13.00 -2.68
CA LEU A 82 1.53 -14.10 -2.89
C LEU A 82 0.89 -14.02 -4.26
N ASP A 83 0.79 -12.83 -4.82
CA ASP A 83 0.25 -12.57 -6.15
C ASP A 83 0.71 -11.19 -6.66
N ALA A 84 0.95 -11.06 -7.96
CA ALA A 84 1.46 -9.83 -8.59
C ALA A 84 0.56 -9.46 -9.78
N ASN A 85 0.04 -8.24 -9.75
CA ASN A 85 -1.05 -7.80 -10.61
C ASN A 85 -0.72 -6.47 -11.30
N THR A 86 -1.14 -6.30 -12.56
CA THR A 86 -0.99 -5.02 -13.29
C THR A 86 -2.14 -4.06 -13.05
N SER A 87 -3.28 -4.55 -12.55
CA SER A 87 -4.44 -3.74 -12.19
C SER A 87 -5.04 -4.25 -10.89
N LEU A 88 -5.65 -3.34 -10.12
CA LEU A 88 -6.33 -3.71 -8.89
C LEU A 88 -7.54 -4.63 -9.15
N LYS A 89 -8.12 -4.57 -10.36
CA LYS A 89 -9.25 -5.41 -10.80
C LYS A 89 -8.92 -6.91 -10.84
N THR A 90 -7.65 -7.28 -10.97
CA THR A 90 -7.22 -8.68 -11.04
C THR A 90 -6.93 -9.29 -9.66
N VAL A 91 -6.98 -8.49 -8.59
CA VAL A 91 -6.88 -8.96 -7.19
C VAL A 91 -8.22 -9.59 -6.75
N GLN A 92 -8.52 -10.78 -7.23
CA GLN A 92 -9.88 -11.37 -7.13
C GLN A 92 -10.06 -12.41 -6.02
N SER A 93 -8.98 -12.82 -5.34
CA SER A 93 -9.09 -13.88 -4.34
C SER A 93 -9.62 -13.36 -3.00
N GLU A 94 -10.65 -14.02 -2.45
CA GLU A 94 -11.22 -13.70 -1.13
C GLU A 94 -10.24 -13.98 0.02
N ALA A 95 -9.34 -14.94 -0.18
CA ALA A 95 -8.28 -15.29 0.75
C ALA A 95 -7.01 -15.74 0.02
N TYR A 96 -5.86 -15.47 0.63
CA TYR A 96 -4.56 -15.92 0.16
C TYR A 96 -3.89 -16.80 1.23
N THR A 97 -3.38 -17.96 0.82
CA THR A 97 -2.57 -18.83 1.68
C THR A 97 -1.10 -18.67 1.32
N CYS A 98 -0.30 -18.24 2.28
CA CYS A 98 1.15 -18.16 2.11
C CYS A 98 1.77 -19.56 2.19
N ALA A 99 2.53 -19.93 1.17
CA ALA A 99 3.24 -21.21 1.15
C ALA A 99 4.35 -21.30 2.21
N LEU A 100 5.06 -20.20 2.47
CA LEU A 100 6.20 -20.22 3.41
C LEU A 100 5.77 -20.36 4.88
N CYS A 101 4.67 -19.72 5.28
CA CYS A 101 4.19 -19.76 6.68
C CYS A 101 2.91 -20.57 6.88
N ALA A 102 2.36 -21.17 5.82
CA ALA A 102 1.11 -21.94 5.80
C ALA A 102 -0.14 -21.21 6.35
N ALA A 103 -0.09 -19.90 6.51
CA ALA A 103 -1.19 -19.11 7.06
C ALA A 103 -2.09 -18.53 5.95
N GLY A 104 -3.40 -18.50 6.23
CA GLY A 104 -4.42 -17.89 5.38
C GLY A 104 -4.77 -16.49 5.84
N TYR A 105 -4.94 -15.56 4.90
CA TYR A 105 -5.23 -14.16 5.15
C TYR A 105 -6.31 -13.63 4.21
N GLU A 106 -7.18 -12.77 4.73
CA GLU A 106 -8.08 -11.96 3.92
C GLU A 106 -7.34 -10.68 3.49
N PRO A 107 -7.32 -10.32 2.20
CA PRO A 107 -6.57 -9.16 1.73
C PRO A 107 -7.15 -7.84 2.24
N THR A 108 -6.29 -7.00 2.81
CA THR A 108 -6.59 -5.61 3.18
C THR A 108 -5.70 -4.65 2.40
N LEU A 109 -6.28 -3.53 1.94
CA LEU A 109 -5.54 -2.57 1.10
C LEU A 109 -4.47 -1.79 1.87
N ASP A 110 -4.59 -1.70 3.18
CA ASP A 110 -3.73 -0.92 4.05
C ASP A 110 -2.53 -1.66 4.60
N GLU A 111 -2.49 -2.98 4.48
CA GLU A 111 -1.39 -3.80 5.01
C GLU A 111 -0.86 -4.84 4.02
N MET A 112 -1.72 -5.45 3.20
CA MET A 112 -1.30 -6.56 2.35
C MET A 112 -1.02 -6.16 0.90
N ILE A 113 -1.59 -5.07 0.39
CA ILE A 113 -1.43 -4.72 -1.03
C ILE A 113 -0.40 -3.61 -1.16
N GLU A 114 0.77 -3.99 -1.67
CA GLU A 114 1.89 -3.12 -1.98
C GLU A 114 1.78 -2.58 -3.42
N VAL A 115 2.16 -1.33 -3.61
CA VAL A 115 2.30 -0.69 -4.92
C VAL A 115 3.78 -0.44 -5.19
N THR A 116 4.27 -0.93 -6.32
CA THR A 116 5.65 -0.72 -6.75
C THR A 116 5.73 -0.26 -8.21
N PHE A 117 6.89 0.25 -8.58
CA PHE A 117 7.17 0.77 -9.91
C PHE A 117 8.37 0.05 -10.51
N THR A 118 8.22 -0.55 -11.68
CA THR A 118 9.31 -1.23 -12.41
C THR A 118 9.61 -0.44 -13.67
N VAL A 119 10.88 -0.19 -13.99
CA VAL A 119 11.25 0.53 -15.22
C VAL A 119 10.67 -0.19 -16.44
N SER A 120 10.14 0.54 -17.42
CA SER A 120 9.64 -0.10 -18.65
C SER A 120 10.81 -0.68 -19.45
N PRO A 121 10.67 -1.89 -20.05
CA PRO A 121 11.69 -2.45 -20.93
C PRO A 121 12.00 -1.57 -22.14
N ARG A 122 11.09 -0.65 -22.50
CA ARG A 122 11.30 0.36 -23.55
C ARG A 122 12.31 1.45 -23.16
N VAL A 123 12.50 1.67 -21.86
CA VAL A 123 13.46 2.64 -21.31
C VAL A 123 14.79 1.96 -21.03
N ARG A 124 14.76 0.85 -20.27
CA ARG A 124 15.92 0.02 -19.95
C ARG A 124 15.45 -1.39 -19.68
N HIS A 125 15.94 -2.36 -20.44
CA HIS A 125 15.73 -3.76 -20.15
C HIS A 125 16.56 -4.15 -18.92
N ILE A 126 15.94 -4.81 -17.94
CA ILE A 126 16.58 -5.32 -16.73
C ILE A 126 16.28 -6.81 -16.56
N GLU A 127 17.11 -7.53 -15.79
CA GLU A 127 16.93 -8.97 -15.57
C GLU A 127 15.54 -9.32 -14.97
N ALA A 128 14.98 -8.44 -14.13
CA ALA A 128 13.65 -8.64 -13.55
C ALA A 128 12.50 -8.66 -14.58
N HIS A 129 12.72 -8.21 -15.82
CA HIS A 129 11.74 -8.37 -16.92
C HIS A 129 11.60 -9.82 -17.37
N ASN A 130 12.63 -10.66 -17.14
CA ASN A 130 12.60 -12.10 -17.37
C ASN A 130 12.93 -12.86 -16.07
N PRO A 131 12.01 -12.93 -15.10
CA PRO A 131 12.25 -13.57 -13.80
C PRO A 131 12.78 -15.01 -13.89
N HIS A 132 12.43 -15.75 -14.95
CA HIS A 132 12.85 -17.13 -15.18
C HIS A 132 14.31 -17.27 -15.67
N GLU A 133 15.04 -16.18 -15.84
CA GLU A 133 16.47 -16.20 -16.16
C GLU A 133 17.35 -15.80 -14.97
N LEU A 134 16.76 -15.26 -13.90
CA LEU A 134 17.49 -14.84 -12.69
C LEU A 134 18.17 -16.03 -11.99
N PRO A 135 19.36 -15.86 -11.40
CA PRO A 135 19.86 -16.81 -10.42
C PRO A 135 18.87 -16.97 -9.25
N ALA A 136 18.87 -18.12 -8.57
CA ALA A 136 17.89 -18.41 -7.52
C ALA A 136 17.86 -17.34 -6.42
N ALA A 137 19.03 -16.89 -5.94
CA ALA A 137 19.13 -15.83 -4.94
C ALA A 137 18.49 -14.51 -5.41
N GLU A 138 18.72 -14.12 -6.68
CA GLU A 138 18.11 -12.92 -7.25
C GLU A 138 16.60 -13.09 -7.51
N TYR A 139 16.13 -14.30 -7.83
CA TYR A 139 14.70 -14.58 -7.89
C TYR A 139 14.04 -14.35 -6.53
N PHE A 140 14.63 -14.88 -5.45
CA PHE A 140 14.13 -14.62 -4.11
C PHE A 140 14.11 -13.12 -3.81
N ARG A 141 15.24 -12.43 -4.04
CA ARG A 141 15.40 -11.01 -3.74
C ARG A 141 14.45 -10.10 -4.51
N GLN A 142 14.33 -10.31 -5.83
CA GLN A 142 13.65 -9.38 -6.74
C GLN A 142 12.19 -9.77 -7.02
N VAL A 143 11.84 -11.05 -6.90
CA VAL A 143 10.55 -11.61 -7.36
C VAL A 143 9.73 -12.20 -6.23
N TYR A 144 10.34 -12.89 -5.27
CA TYR A 144 9.59 -13.48 -4.16
C TYR A 144 9.31 -12.47 -3.05
N TRP A 145 10.32 -11.73 -2.59
CA TRP A 145 10.12 -10.77 -1.50
C TRP A 145 9.44 -9.49 -1.99
N GLY A 146 8.50 -8.97 -1.19
CA GLY A 146 7.95 -7.63 -1.37
C GLY A 146 8.99 -6.55 -1.04
N SER A 147 8.78 -5.34 -1.54
CA SER A 147 9.73 -4.24 -1.35
C SER A 147 9.81 -3.75 0.11
N GLY A 148 8.81 -4.07 0.92
CA GLY A 148 8.79 -3.88 2.38
C GLY A 148 9.73 -4.79 3.18
N VAL A 149 10.29 -5.85 2.58
CA VAL A 149 11.34 -6.65 3.23
C VAL A 149 12.68 -5.93 3.07
N ASP A 150 13.31 -5.56 4.19
CA ASP A 150 14.58 -4.85 4.21
C ASP A 150 15.76 -5.82 4.10
N LEU A 151 15.95 -6.33 2.89
CA LEU A 151 17.03 -7.25 2.55
C LEU A 151 18.39 -6.52 2.54
N PRO A 152 19.47 -7.16 3.04
CA PRO A 152 20.83 -6.65 2.86
C PRO A 152 21.15 -6.37 1.39
N GLU A 153 21.75 -5.22 1.11
CA GLU A 153 22.24 -4.89 -0.24
C GLU A 153 23.52 -5.65 -0.56
N ASP A 154 24.43 -5.70 0.42
CA ASP A 154 25.68 -6.46 0.37
C ASP A 154 25.50 -7.77 1.15
N ASP A 155 26.22 -8.82 0.75
CA ASP A 155 26.27 -10.13 1.42
C ASP A 155 24.93 -10.87 1.59
N TYR A 156 23.88 -10.51 0.85
CA TYR A 156 22.59 -11.21 0.94
C TYR A 156 22.69 -12.70 0.61
N GLU A 157 23.51 -13.10 -0.36
CA GLU A 157 23.73 -14.53 -0.65
C GLU A 157 24.34 -15.25 0.54
N ALA A 158 25.40 -14.70 1.14
CA ALA A 158 26.00 -15.24 2.35
C ALA A 158 25.01 -15.31 3.52
N LYS A 159 24.12 -14.33 3.65
CA LYS A 159 23.04 -14.33 4.65
C LYS A 159 21.97 -15.38 4.36
N ALA A 160 21.68 -15.63 3.08
CA ALA A 160 20.74 -16.67 2.68
C ALA A 160 21.31 -18.07 2.95
N GLU A 161 22.61 -18.27 2.72
CA GLU A 161 23.34 -19.52 3.02
C GLU A 161 23.35 -19.87 4.52
N GLU A 162 23.11 -18.92 5.43
CA GLU A 162 22.97 -19.21 6.87
C GLU A 162 21.74 -20.08 7.19
N PHE A 163 20.72 -20.09 6.31
CA PHE A 163 19.52 -20.89 6.50
C PHE A 163 19.15 -21.77 5.29
N ILE A 164 19.79 -21.63 4.14
CA ILE A 164 19.59 -22.49 2.97
C ILE A 164 20.59 -23.65 3.01
N LEU A 165 20.07 -24.87 3.04
CA LEU A 165 20.87 -26.10 2.99
C LEU A 165 21.20 -26.51 1.54
N GLU A 166 20.25 -26.33 0.62
CA GLU A 166 20.39 -26.70 -0.78
C GLU A 166 19.35 -25.98 -1.64
N THR A 167 19.73 -25.58 -2.84
CA THR A 167 18.82 -25.03 -3.85
C THR A 167 19.07 -25.71 -5.17
N LEU A 168 17.99 -26.16 -5.82
CA LEU A 168 18.08 -26.76 -7.14
C LEU A 168 17.26 -25.95 -8.14
N GLU A 169 17.84 -25.68 -9.31
CA GLU A 169 17.08 -25.21 -10.47
C GLU A 169 16.62 -26.41 -11.30
N LEU A 170 15.31 -26.51 -11.54
CA LEU A 170 14.70 -27.65 -12.22
C LEU A 170 13.84 -27.17 -13.42
N PRO A 171 14.28 -27.43 -14.67
CA PRO A 171 13.52 -27.06 -15.86
C PRO A 171 12.14 -27.74 -15.97
N PRO A 172 11.22 -27.20 -16.79
CA PRO A 172 9.91 -27.80 -17.03
C PRO A 172 10.00 -29.26 -17.50
N GLY A 173 9.22 -30.15 -16.88
CA GLY A 173 9.15 -31.57 -17.23
C GLY A 173 10.31 -32.43 -16.74
N GLU A 174 11.29 -31.84 -16.06
CA GLU A 174 12.46 -32.57 -15.56
C GLU A 174 12.26 -33.14 -14.14
N LYS A 175 13.16 -34.06 -13.78
CA LYS A 175 13.21 -34.70 -12.46
C LYS A 175 14.64 -34.71 -11.94
N ALA A 176 14.80 -34.55 -10.63
CA ALA A 176 16.10 -34.54 -9.98
C ALA A 176 16.02 -35.12 -8.56
N VAL A 177 17.20 -35.27 -7.94
CA VAL A 177 17.31 -35.76 -6.57
C VAL A 177 18.22 -34.84 -5.76
N ILE A 178 17.70 -34.32 -4.66
CA ILE A 178 18.47 -33.62 -3.64
C ILE A 178 18.86 -34.65 -2.58
N ALA A 179 20.14 -34.70 -2.20
CA ALA A 179 20.63 -35.60 -1.16
C ALA A 179 21.36 -34.80 -0.08
N LEU A 180 20.85 -34.85 1.15
CA LEU A 180 21.41 -34.10 2.27
C LEU A 180 21.42 -34.90 3.57
N GLN A 181 22.15 -34.39 4.56
CA GLN A 181 22.01 -34.79 5.95
C GLN A 181 20.99 -33.87 6.61
N LEU A 182 19.85 -34.42 6.99
CA LEU A 182 18.78 -33.67 7.63
C LEU A 182 19.19 -33.33 9.07
N PRO A 183 19.33 -32.03 9.44
CA PRO A 183 19.69 -31.61 10.79
C PRO A 183 18.50 -31.74 11.74
N ALA A 184 18.75 -31.72 13.04
CA ALA A 184 17.72 -31.77 14.09
C ALA A 184 17.03 -30.40 14.28
N GLU A 185 16.49 -29.86 13.19
CA GLU A 185 15.84 -28.55 13.12
C GLU A 185 14.57 -28.64 12.28
N PHE A 186 13.69 -27.64 12.39
CA PHE A 186 12.50 -27.59 11.56
C PHE A 186 12.87 -27.17 10.13
N ILE A 187 12.51 -27.99 9.14
CA ILE A 187 12.90 -27.79 7.73
C ILE A 187 11.69 -27.39 6.90
N ILE A 188 11.92 -26.47 5.96
CA ILE A 188 10.96 -26.07 4.93
C ILE A 188 11.59 -26.35 3.57
N ILE A 189 11.00 -27.22 2.77
CA ILE A 189 11.34 -27.33 1.35
C ILE A 189 10.41 -26.38 0.61
N PHE A 190 10.91 -25.18 0.30
CA PHE A 190 10.14 -24.10 -0.29
C PHE A 190 10.41 -23.96 -1.78
N GLU A 191 9.37 -23.81 -2.58
CA GLU A 191 9.44 -23.55 -4.02
C GLU A 191 8.74 -22.21 -4.32
N PRO A 192 9.51 -21.15 -4.63
CA PRO A 192 8.99 -19.79 -4.71
C PRO A 192 8.28 -19.46 -6.03
N VAL A 193 8.38 -20.30 -7.07
CA VAL A 193 7.79 -20.00 -8.39
C VAL A 193 6.32 -20.43 -8.46
N THR A 194 5.99 -21.61 -7.96
CA THR A 194 4.63 -22.17 -7.90
C THR A 194 3.97 -21.95 -6.53
N HIS A 195 4.70 -21.36 -5.57
CA HIS A 195 4.25 -21.17 -4.19
C HIS A 195 3.85 -22.49 -3.52
N ALA A 196 4.78 -23.44 -3.49
CA ALA A 196 4.64 -24.72 -2.82
C ALA A 196 5.62 -24.89 -1.64
N ALA A 197 5.25 -25.65 -0.61
CA ALA A 197 6.11 -25.87 0.56
C ALA A 197 5.90 -27.23 1.24
N GLN A 198 6.95 -27.99 1.53
CA GLN A 198 6.86 -29.15 2.43
C GLN A 198 7.51 -28.84 3.77
N PHE A 199 6.78 -29.03 4.86
CA PHE A 199 7.28 -28.82 6.21
C PHE A 199 7.73 -30.15 6.83
N ILE A 200 8.90 -30.17 7.45
CA ILE A 200 9.44 -31.36 8.12
C ILE A 200 9.82 -30.97 9.55
N ASP A 201 9.12 -31.55 10.53
CA ASP A 201 9.50 -31.51 11.93
C ASP A 201 10.56 -32.60 12.18
N VAL A 202 11.81 -32.17 12.36
CA VAL A 202 12.94 -33.10 12.52
C VAL A 202 13.32 -33.25 13.99
N SER A 203 13.02 -34.41 14.56
CA SER A 203 13.20 -34.69 15.98
C SER A 203 13.53 -36.15 16.28
N GLY A 204 14.03 -36.43 17.49
CA GLY A 204 14.44 -37.76 17.93
C GLY A 204 15.91 -38.09 17.67
N GLU A 205 16.30 -39.34 17.88
CA GLU A 205 17.68 -39.79 17.73
C GLU A 205 18.10 -39.86 16.25
N PRO A 206 19.33 -39.43 15.88
CA PRO A 206 19.83 -39.53 14.52
C PRO A 206 19.87 -40.98 14.01
N THR A 207 19.40 -41.20 12.78
CA THR A 207 19.43 -42.51 12.12
C THR A 207 20.45 -42.56 10.98
N LYS A 208 20.97 -43.77 10.70
CA LYS A 208 21.79 -44.06 9.52
C LYS A 208 20.97 -44.57 8.33
N GLU A 209 19.68 -44.84 8.56
CA GLU A 209 18.77 -45.31 7.51
C GLU A 209 18.53 -44.22 6.47
N LYS A 210 18.69 -44.59 5.19
CA LYS A 210 18.41 -43.69 4.07
C LYS A 210 16.90 -43.63 3.85
N ARG A 211 16.33 -42.44 3.97
CA ARG A 211 14.91 -42.19 3.71
C ARG A 211 14.71 -41.44 2.40
N ASN A 212 13.53 -41.60 1.81
CA ASN A 212 13.15 -40.94 0.58
C ASN A 212 11.90 -40.10 0.81
N LEU A 213 11.86 -38.93 0.19
CA LEU A 213 10.69 -38.06 0.06
C LEU A 213 10.50 -37.76 -1.43
N SER A 214 9.26 -37.75 -1.91
CA SER A 214 8.95 -37.40 -3.31
C SER A 214 8.03 -36.20 -3.33
N LEU A 215 8.42 -35.16 -4.07
CA LEU A 215 7.67 -33.92 -4.24
C LEU A 215 7.44 -33.67 -5.73
N VAL A 216 6.22 -33.28 -6.07
CA VAL A 216 5.84 -32.85 -7.41
C VAL A 216 5.43 -31.39 -7.33
N PHE A 217 6.09 -30.53 -8.10
CA PHE A 217 5.76 -29.12 -8.18
C PHE A 217 4.90 -28.86 -9.41
N ASP A 218 3.67 -28.42 -9.16
CA ASP A 218 2.75 -27.89 -10.16
C ASP A 218 2.00 -26.69 -9.56
N ARG A 219 1.05 -26.12 -10.31
CA ARG A 219 0.28 -24.94 -9.87
C ARG A 219 -0.90 -25.25 -8.94
N THR A 220 -1.19 -26.53 -8.71
CA THR A 220 -2.38 -27.00 -7.95
C THR A 220 -2.02 -27.59 -6.60
N HIS A 221 -0.93 -28.35 -6.51
CA HIS A 221 -0.46 -29.00 -5.30
C HIS A 221 0.47 -28.05 -4.54
N ARG A 222 -0.03 -27.53 -3.42
CA ARG A 222 0.75 -26.61 -2.60
C ARG A 222 1.73 -27.31 -1.68
N HIS A 223 1.46 -28.56 -1.27
CA HIS A 223 2.10 -29.20 -0.12
C HIS A 223 1.99 -28.29 1.13
N ASN A 224 1.41 -28.76 2.22
CA ASN A 224 1.26 -27.90 3.41
C ASN A 224 1.14 -28.69 4.72
N GLU A 225 1.22 -30.01 4.64
CA GLU A 225 1.22 -30.87 5.82
C GLU A 225 2.62 -30.93 6.41
N THR A 226 2.71 -30.85 7.74
CA THR A 226 3.96 -31.12 8.45
C THR A 226 4.14 -32.62 8.61
N ILE A 227 5.25 -33.14 8.12
CA ILE A 227 5.65 -34.54 8.33
C ILE A 227 6.75 -34.61 9.39
N SER A 228 6.80 -35.70 10.15
CA SER A 228 7.86 -35.91 11.15
C SER A 228 8.95 -36.83 10.62
N MET A 229 10.21 -36.49 10.89
CA MET A 229 11.37 -37.30 10.52
C MET A 229 12.44 -37.27 11.61
N GLN A 230 13.23 -38.35 11.74
CA GLN A 230 14.48 -38.31 12.51
C GLN A 230 15.58 -37.53 11.76
N PRO A 231 16.60 -37.00 12.45
CA PRO A 231 17.81 -36.49 11.79
C PRO A 231 18.55 -37.61 11.03
N GLY A 232 19.22 -37.28 9.92
CA GLY A 232 20.03 -38.24 9.16
C GLY A 232 19.86 -38.19 7.63
N PRO A 233 20.32 -39.21 6.88
CA PRO A 233 20.37 -39.15 5.42
C PRO A 233 18.98 -39.11 4.77
N LEU A 234 18.72 -38.09 3.96
CA LEU A 234 17.48 -37.91 3.20
C LEU A 234 17.78 -37.76 1.71
N ARG A 235 16.99 -38.45 0.86
CA ARG A 235 16.92 -38.21 -0.58
C ARG A 235 15.55 -37.65 -0.92
N ILE A 236 15.51 -36.47 -1.51
CA ILE A 236 14.29 -35.81 -1.96
C ILE A 236 14.24 -35.92 -3.49
N GLN A 237 13.31 -36.71 -4.01
CA GLN A 237 13.01 -36.76 -5.43
C GLN A 237 12.07 -35.61 -5.76
N VAL A 238 12.45 -34.76 -6.70
CA VAL A 238 11.66 -33.60 -7.12
C VAL A 238 11.30 -33.75 -8.61
N GLU A 239 10.05 -33.48 -8.94
CA GLU A 239 9.56 -33.44 -10.32
C GLU A 239 8.92 -32.09 -10.60
N ASN A 240 9.26 -31.48 -11.74
CA ASN A 240 8.63 -30.24 -12.19
C ASN A 240 7.57 -30.55 -13.26
N HIS A 241 6.29 -30.41 -12.89
CA HIS A 241 5.16 -30.56 -13.81
C HIS A 241 4.56 -29.20 -14.20
N ALA A 242 5.17 -28.09 -13.77
CA ALA A 242 4.81 -26.75 -14.22
C ALA A 242 5.40 -26.45 -15.62
N GLU A 243 4.83 -25.45 -16.27
CA GLU A 243 5.30 -24.96 -17.59
C GLU A 243 6.54 -24.05 -17.50
N VAL A 244 6.99 -23.74 -16.29
CA VAL A 244 8.13 -22.87 -15.99
C VAL A 244 9.13 -23.59 -15.10
N ARG A 245 10.38 -23.12 -15.04
CA ARG A 245 11.37 -23.67 -14.10
C ARG A 245 10.88 -23.56 -12.65
N THR A 246 11.33 -24.46 -11.80
CA THR A 246 11.13 -24.40 -10.35
C THR A 246 12.46 -24.29 -9.62
N LEU A 247 12.43 -23.73 -8.42
CA LEU A 247 13.58 -23.47 -7.57
C LEU A 247 13.41 -24.12 -6.17
N PRO A 248 13.20 -25.44 -6.07
CA PRO A 248 13.07 -26.10 -4.77
C PRO A 248 14.30 -25.83 -3.90
N THR A 249 14.03 -25.22 -2.75
CA THR A 249 15.03 -24.76 -1.80
C THR A 249 14.77 -25.36 -0.44
N VAL A 250 15.74 -26.09 0.09
CA VAL A 250 15.68 -26.69 1.42
C VAL A 250 16.21 -25.68 2.43
N CYS A 251 15.33 -25.16 3.28
CA CYS A 251 15.63 -24.15 4.28
C CYS A 251 15.49 -24.70 5.70
N VAL A 252 16.31 -24.19 6.59
CA VAL A 252 16.14 -24.30 8.05
C VAL A 252 15.25 -23.15 8.53
N ALA A 253 14.15 -23.44 9.22
CA ALA A 253 13.29 -22.44 9.84
C ALA A 253 13.86 -21.94 11.18
N GLY A 254 15.12 -21.50 11.16
CA GLY A 254 15.89 -21.11 12.34
C GLY A 254 15.94 -19.60 12.57
N GLU A 255 16.77 -19.18 13.51
CA GLU A 255 16.95 -17.77 13.91
C GLU A 255 17.38 -16.89 12.73
N ALA A 256 18.27 -17.38 11.85
CA ALA A 256 18.74 -16.62 10.69
C ALA A 256 17.60 -16.24 9.72
N LEU A 257 16.72 -17.19 9.40
CA LEU A 257 15.53 -16.90 8.59
C LEU A 257 14.60 -15.91 9.31
N HIS A 258 14.35 -16.10 10.60
CA HIS A 258 13.51 -15.17 11.38
C HIS A 258 14.12 -13.77 11.43
N ALA A 259 15.43 -13.63 11.55
CA ALA A 259 16.13 -12.35 11.54
C ALA A 259 15.97 -11.64 10.18
N LEU A 260 16.09 -12.37 9.07
CA LEU A 260 15.84 -11.83 7.73
C LEU A 260 14.38 -11.35 7.60
N LEU A 261 13.41 -12.18 8.02
CA LEU A 261 11.99 -11.85 7.96
C LEU A 261 11.61 -10.72 8.93
N GLY A 262 12.34 -10.54 10.03
CA GLY A 262 12.08 -9.46 10.99
C GLY A 262 12.44 -8.07 10.46
N ARG A 263 13.28 -7.99 9.42
CA ARG A 263 13.68 -6.71 8.83
C ARG A 263 12.60 -6.18 7.90
N ARG A 264 11.88 -5.17 8.38
CA ARG A 264 10.77 -4.52 7.67
C ARG A 264 11.03 -3.03 7.50
N ARG A 265 10.56 -2.51 6.38
CA ARG A 265 10.50 -1.07 6.09
C ARG A 265 9.12 -0.69 5.56
N PRO A 266 8.70 0.58 5.72
CA PRO A 266 7.46 1.06 5.12
C PRO A 266 7.47 0.89 3.59
N PHE A 267 6.30 0.63 3.02
CA PHE A 267 6.08 0.57 1.59
C PHE A 267 4.80 1.30 1.21
N LEU A 268 4.66 1.65 -0.07
CA LEU A 268 3.47 2.30 -0.57
C LEU A 268 2.32 1.30 -0.63
N THR A 269 1.31 1.48 0.20
CA THR A 269 0.14 0.60 0.24
C THR A 269 -0.92 1.03 -0.78
N ALA A 270 -1.77 0.10 -1.20
CA ALA A 270 -2.91 0.40 -2.04
C ALA A 270 -3.85 1.42 -1.39
N LYS A 271 -4.06 1.36 -0.07
CA LYS A 271 -4.80 2.40 0.67
C LYS A 271 -4.23 3.79 0.38
N ARG A 272 -2.91 3.95 0.57
CA ARG A 272 -2.25 5.25 0.44
C ARG A 272 -2.29 5.75 -0.99
N LEU A 273 -2.19 4.87 -1.99
CA LEU A 273 -2.34 5.24 -3.39
C LEU A 273 -3.79 5.64 -3.74
N LEU A 274 -4.77 4.88 -3.28
CA LEU A 274 -6.20 5.14 -3.50
C LEU A 274 -6.67 6.42 -2.79
N SER A 275 -6.01 6.85 -1.72
CA SER A 275 -6.24 8.14 -1.05
C SER A 275 -5.35 9.28 -1.56
N ASN A 276 -4.60 9.09 -2.64
CA ASN A 276 -3.73 10.12 -3.22
C ASN A 276 -4.43 10.87 -4.37
N GLN A 277 -4.45 12.20 -4.30
CA GLN A 277 -5.16 13.04 -5.28
C GLN A 277 -4.62 12.87 -6.71
N THR A 278 -3.30 12.83 -6.89
CA THR A 278 -2.65 12.64 -8.20
C THR A 278 -3.07 11.33 -8.84
N PHE A 279 -3.13 10.24 -8.06
CA PHE A 279 -3.61 8.95 -8.57
C PHE A 279 -5.05 9.06 -9.09
N ARG A 280 -5.95 9.66 -8.30
CA ARG A 280 -7.37 9.83 -8.70
C ARG A 280 -7.53 10.72 -9.92
N ASP A 281 -6.63 11.66 -10.16
CA ASP A 281 -6.65 12.52 -11.34
C ASP A 281 -6.13 11.84 -12.61
N ILE A 282 -5.05 11.05 -12.51
CA ILE A 282 -4.41 10.39 -13.65
C ILE A 282 -5.12 9.08 -14.03
N TYR A 283 -5.55 8.29 -13.04
CA TYR A 283 -6.05 6.92 -13.19
C TYR A 283 -7.56 6.80 -12.98
N ARG A 284 -8.34 7.80 -13.43
CA ARG A 284 -9.79 7.89 -13.20
C ARG A 284 -10.60 6.63 -13.52
N THR A 285 -10.15 5.85 -14.51
CA THR A 285 -10.82 4.61 -14.99
C THR A 285 -10.15 3.32 -14.51
N ASP A 286 -8.96 3.42 -13.90
CA ASP A 286 -8.21 2.28 -13.36
C ASP A 286 -8.60 2.10 -11.89
N THR A 287 -9.89 1.85 -11.70
CA THR A 287 -10.51 1.66 -10.38
C THR A 287 -10.59 0.18 -10.04
N ILE A 288 -11.01 -0.10 -8.82
CA ILE A 288 -11.54 -1.39 -8.37
C ILE A 288 -12.63 -1.86 -9.36
N ASP A 289 -12.75 -3.18 -9.55
CA ASP A 289 -13.82 -3.76 -10.37
C ASP A 289 -15.21 -3.52 -9.72
N VAL A 290 -16.28 -3.51 -10.51
CA VAL A 290 -17.64 -3.18 -10.03
C VAL A 290 -18.12 -4.18 -8.96
N ASP A 291 -17.74 -5.45 -9.10
CA ASP A 291 -18.15 -6.50 -8.17
C ASP A 291 -17.17 -6.69 -7.00
N GLN A 292 -15.99 -6.06 -7.09
CA GLN A 292 -14.91 -6.22 -6.13
C GLN A 292 -15.10 -5.31 -4.91
N ARG A 293 -14.84 -5.88 -3.72
CA ARG A 293 -15.01 -5.21 -2.42
C ARG A 293 -13.74 -5.39 -1.60
N LEU A 294 -12.89 -4.38 -1.60
CA LEU A 294 -11.61 -4.45 -0.92
C LEU A 294 -11.70 -3.78 0.45
N LYS A 295 -11.34 -4.52 1.49
CA LYS A 295 -11.40 -4.04 2.88
C LYS A 295 -10.25 -3.06 3.13
N ILE A 296 -10.57 -2.00 3.87
CA ILE A 296 -9.61 -1.08 4.48
C ILE A 296 -9.89 -1.12 5.98
N THR A 297 -8.89 -1.47 6.79
CA THR A 297 -9.08 -1.58 8.24
C THR A 297 -9.19 -0.22 8.92
N SER A 298 -8.47 0.78 8.40
CA SER A 298 -8.60 2.16 8.84
C SER A 298 -8.44 3.18 7.71
N MET A 299 -9.46 4.05 7.56
CA MET A 299 -9.46 5.24 6.72
C MET A 299 -10.08 6.41 7.49
N THR A 300 -9.48 7.59 7.38
CA THR A 300 -10.05 8.82 7.95
C THR A 300 -10.86 9.56 6.91
N PHE A 301 -12.11 9.89 7.25
CA PHE A 301 -13.02 10.67 6.42
C PHE A 301 -13.18 12.06 7.01
N LEU A 302 -13.14 13.06 6.14
CA LEU A 302 -13.45 14.45 6.44
C LEU A 302 -14.61 14.89 5.56
N PHE A 303 -15.65 15.44 6.17
CA PHE A 303 -16.75 16.09 5.49
C PHE A 303 -16.74 17.59 5.80
N THR A 304 -16.93 18.41 4.78
CA THR A 304 -17.18 19.84 4.91
C THR A 304 -18.59 20.19 4.44
N ASP A 305 -19.09 21.36 4.84
CA ASP A 305 -20.35 21.94 4.40
C ASP A 305 -20.27 23.46 4.65
N LEU A 306 -20.86 24.27 3.76
CA LEU A 306 -20.91 25.71 3.96
C LEU A 306 -22.20 26.06 4.70
N ARG A 307 -22.05 26.73 5.84
CA ARG A 307 -23.21 27.19 6.60
C ARG A 307 -23.95 28.27 5.80
N GLY A 308 -25.25 28.07 5.60
CA GLY A 308 -26.12 29.09 4.99
C GLY A 308 -25.85 29.32 3.50
N SER A 309 -25.34 28.32 2.78
CA SER A 309 -25.07 28.43 1.33
C SER A 309 -26.30 28.86 0.52
N THR A 310 -27.49 28.37 0.85
CA THR A 310 -28.72 28.83 0.18
C THR A 310 -28.98 30.33 0.36
N GLU A 311 -28.87 30.84 1.59
CA GLU A 311 -29.06 32.27 1.89
C GLU A 311 -27.98 33.14 1.24
N LEU A 312 -26.75 32.60 1.14
CA LEU A 312 -25.65 33.22 0.42
C LEU A 312 -26.01 33.35 -1.07
N TYR A 313 -26.50 32.29 -1.71
CA TYR A 313 -26.85 32.28 -3.13
C TYR A 313 -27.95 33.30 -3.45
N GLU A 314 -28.97 33.41 -2.61
CA GLU A 314 -30.03 34.42 -2.74
C GLU A 314 -29.50 35.85 -2.58
N ARG A 315 -28.57 36.08 -1.65
CA ARG A 315 -28.03 37.42 -1.35
C ARG A 315 -27.09 37.96 -2.43
N VAL A 316 -26.17 37.13 -2.93
CA VAL A 316 -25.12 37.58 -3.87
C VAL A 316 -25.43 37.30 -5.33
N GLY A 317 -26.45 36.47 -5.61
CA GLY A 317 -26.85 36.03 -6.94
C GLY A 317 -25.97 34.90 -7.49
N ASP A 318 -26.55 34.10 -8.39
CA ASP A 318 -25.99 32.82 -8.84
C ASP A 318 -24.55 32.91 -9.39
N LEU A 319 -24.22 33.95 -10.16
CA LEU A 319 -22.90 34.07 -10.77
C LEU A 319 -21.81 34.34 -9.73
N ALA A 320 -22.05 35.31 -8.83
CA ALA A 320 -21.09 35.63 -7.77
C ALA A 320 -20.97 34.49 -6.75
N ALA A 321 -22.08 33.80 -6.47
CA ALA A 321 -22.09 32.59 -5.67
C ALA A 321 -21.25 31.46 -6.30
N PHE A 322 -21.39 31.25 -7.61
CA PHE A 322 -20.64 30.23 -8.33
C PHE A 322 -19.13 30.49 -8.29
N ASP A 323 -18.68 31.72 -8.57
CA ASP A 323 -17.26 32.08 -8.52
C ASP A 323 -16.69 31.93 -7.11
N LEU A 324 -17.49 32.26 -6.10
CA LEU A 324 -17.13 32.08 -4.70
C LEU A 324 -16.96 30.60 -4.34
N VAL A 325 -17.93 29.77 -4.67
CA VAL A 325 -17.89 28.32 -4.42
C VAL A 325 -16.74 27.65 -5.19
N LYS A 326 -16.45 28.11 -6.40
CA LYS A 326 -15.31 27.63 -7.19
C LYS A 326 -13.97 27.97 -6.53
N THR A 327 -13.82 29.19 -6.02
CA THR A 327 -12.62 29.62 -5.28
C THR A 327 -12.46 28.80 -4.01
N HIS A 328 -13.55 28.62 -3.27
CA HIS A 328 -13.63 27.76 -2.10
C HIS A 328 -13.15 26.34 -2.40
N PHE A 329 -13.69 25.68 -3.42
CA PHE A 329 -13.28 24.32 -3.78
C PHE A 329 -11.81 24.22 -4.19
N THR A 330 -11.29 25.23 -4.88
CA THR A 330 -9.88 25.26 -5.29
C THR A 330 -8.98 25.21 -4.06
N VAL A 331 -9.24 26.07 -3.07
CA VAL A 331 -8.50 26.12 -1.81
C VAL A 331 -8.64 24.81 -1.02
N LEU A 332 -9.85 24.26 -0.90
CA LEU A 332 -10.04 22.99 -0.20
C LEU A 332 -9.26 21.85 -0.86
N ASN A 333 -9.35 21.72 -2.19
CA ASN A 333 -8.66 20.66 -2.93
C ASN A 333 -7.14 20.74 -2.75
N GLU A 334 -6.58 21.95 -2.81
CA GLU A 334 -5.15 22.19 -2.59
C GLU A 334 -4.71 21.79 -1.17
N ILE A 335 -5.50 22.13 -0.15
CA ILE A 335 -5.20 21.77 1.24
C ILE A 335 -5.31 20.25 1.44
N VAL A 336 -6.35 19.60 0.91
CA VAL A 336 -6.48 18.13 0.98
C VAL A 336 -5.28 17.45 0.37
N ALA A 337 -4.87 17.86 -0.84
CA ALA A 337 -3.73 17.27 -1.52
C ALA A 337 -2.41 17.52 -0.77
N ALA A 338 -2.22 18.72 -0.22
CA ALA A 338 -1.02 19.08 0.54
C ALA A 338 -0.86 18.26 1.84
N GLU A 339 -1.96 17.76 2.39
CA GLU A 339 -1.96 16.89 3.58
C GLU A 339 -2.03 15.39 3.21
N ALA A 340 -1.72 15.01 1.96
CA ALA A 340 -1.82 13.65 1.41
C ALA A 340 -3.20 12.99 1.47
N GLY A 341 -4.25 13.80 1.45
CA GLY A 341 -5.60 13.31 1.25
C GLY A 341 -6.01 13.34 -0.22
N ALA A 342 -7.23 12.87 -0.48
CA ALA A 342 -7.88 13.02 -1.75
C ALA A 342 -9.36 13.41 -1.58
N VAL A 343 -9.83 14.26 -2.48
CA VAL A 343 -11.25 14.67 -2.52
C VAL A 343 -12.03 13.61 -3.27
N VAL A 344 -12.82 12.83 -2.54
CA VAL A 344 -13.61 11.72 -3.09
C VAL A 344 -14.65 12.24 -4.07
N LYS A 345 -15.47 13.18 -3.61
CA LYS A 345 -16.56 13.82 -4.37
C LYS A 345 -17.01 15.10 -3.68
N THR A 346 -17.69 15.96 -4.45
CA THR A 346 -18.41 17.12 -3.95
C THR A 346 -19.91 16.85 -3.93
N ILE A 347 -20.62 17.44 -2.97
CA ILE A 347 -22.07 17.28 -2.78
C ILE A 347 -22.67 18.67 -2.58
N GLY A 348 -23.10 19.34 -3.66
CA GLY A 348 -23.41 20.77 -3.59
C GLY A 348 -22.13 21.56 -3.32
N ASP A 349 -22.09 22.29 -2.20
CA ASP A 349 -20.96 23.03 -1.62
C ASP A 349 -20.14 22.23 -0.59
N ALA A 350 -20.55 20.99 -0.29
CA ALA A 350 -19.84 20.10 0.61
C ALA A 350 -18.70 19.33 -0.09
N VAL A 351 -17.62 19.05 0.64
CA VAL A 351 -16.52 18.17 0.22
C VAL A 351 -16.52 16.91 1.08
N MET A 352 -16.42 15.76 0.42
CA MET A 352 -16.02 14.50 1.05
C MET A 352 -14.56 14.21 0.68
N ALA A 353 -13.69 14.14 1.68
CA ALA A 353 -12.27 13.82 1.51
C ALA A 353 -11.86 12.62 2.37
N THR A 354 -10.82 11.92 1.94
CA THR A 354 -10.18 10.84 2.69
C THR A 354 -8.72 11.13 2.97
N PHE A 355 -8.24 10.64 4.11
CA PHE A 355 -6.86 10.76 4.55
C PHE A 355 -6.36 9.41 5.08
N PRO A 356 -5.07 9.08 4.85
CA PRO A 356 -4.49 7.83 5.30
C PRO A 356 -4.41 7.74 6.84
N THR A 357 -4.34 8.89 7.53
CA THR A 357 -4.22 9.00 8.99
C THR A 357 -5.02 10.18 9.57
N PRO A 358 -5.45 10.11 10.85
CA PRO A 358 -6.19 11.17 11.54
C PRO A 358 -5.50 12.53 11.64
N ASP A 359 -4.20 12.56 11.92
CA ASP A 359 -3.40 13.79 12.09
C ASP A 359 -3.43 14.67 10.84
N ARG A 360 -3.30 14.06 9.66
CA ARG A 360 -3.41 14.73 8.36
C ARG A 360 -4.79 15.34 8.13
N ALA A 361 -5.85 14.64 8.52
CA ALA A 361 -7.21 15.17 8.41
C ALA A 361 -7.44 16.36 9.35
N ILE A 362 -6.91 16.32 10.57
CA ILE A 362 -6.96 17.46 11.51
C ILE A 362 -6.19 18.66 10.96
N ALA A 363 -4.95 18.43 10.49
CA ALA A 363 -4.13 19.47 9.88
C ALA A 363 -4.85 20.13 8.70
N ALA A 364 -5.44 19.32 7.82
CA ALA A 364 -6.25 19.80 6.70
C ALA A 364 -7.44 20.62 7.19
N ALA A 365 -8.23 20.12 8.14
CA ALA A 365 -9.41 20.81 8.67
C ALA A 365 -9.06 22.20 9.25
N MET A 366 -7.98 22.29 10.03
CA MET A 366 -7.50 23.54 10.60
C MET A 366 -7.07 24.52 9.51
N ARG A 367 -6.28 24.06 8.54
CA ARG A 367 -5.86 24.88 7.39
C ARG A 367 -7.04 25.36 6.56
N MET A 368 -8.05 24.51 6.34
CA MET A 368 -9.27 24.87 5.61
C MET A 368 -10.03 25.99 6.31
N ARG A 369 -10.25 25.84 7.63
CA ARG A 369 -10.92 26.87 8.44
C ARG A 369 -10.16 28.19 8.38
N ASP A 370 -8.85 28.16 8.57
CA ASP A 370 -8.01 29.35 8.60
C ASP A 370 -7.98 30.03 7.22
N ALA A 371 -7.92 29.27 6.13
CA ALA A 371 -8.01 29.80 4.77
C ALA A 371 -9.38 30.43 4.46
N MET A 372 -10.48 29.87 4.97
CA MET A 372 -11.80 30.50 4.82
C MET A 372 -11.92 31.79 5.63
N ARG A 373 -11.29 31.88 6.81
CA ARG A 373 -11.20 33.13 7.58
C ARG A 373 -10.46 34.22 6.80
N GLU A 374 -9.37 33.87 6.13
CA GLU A 374 -8.62 34.82 5.29
C GLU A 374 -9.47 35.31 4.10
N LEU A 375 -10.11 34.40 3.37
CA LEU A 375 -10.98 34.77 2.24
C LEU A 375 -12.15 35.68 2.67
N ASN A 376 -12.73 35.42 3.84
CA ASN A 376 -13.76 36.28 4.43
C ASN A 376 -13.21 37.68 4.76
N HIS A 377 -12.02 37.75 5.34
CA HIS A 377 -11.34 39.01 5.67
C HIS A 377 -11.03 39.83 4.41
N GLU A 378 -10.44 39.24 3.38
CA GLU A 378 -10.14 39.90 2.10
C GLU A 378 -11.40 40.47 1.42
N ARG A 379 -12.54 39.79 1.57
CA ARG A 379 -13.82 40.17 0.96
C ARG A 379 -14.69 41.05 1.85
N SER A 380 -14.26 41.32 3.09
CA SER A 380 -15.08 41.98 4.11
C SER A 380 -16.47 41.35 4.27
N SER A 381 -16.55 40.02 4.25
CA SER A 381 -17.78 39.26 4.46
C SER A 381 -17.60 38.13 5.47
N GLU A 382 -18.70 37.54 5.93
CA GLU A 382 -18.71 36.38 6.85
C GLU A 382 -19.41 35.17 6.21
N ASP A 383 -19.29 35.07 4.89
CA ASP A 383 -20.09 34.13 4.09
C ASP A 383 -19.53 32.71 4.11
N LEU A 384 -18.21 32.58 4.21
CA LEU A 384 -17.52 31.30 4.10
C LEU A 384 -17.31 30.67 5.48
N LEU A 385 -18.39 30.19 6.10
CA LEU A 385 -18.34 29.50 7.38
C LEU A 385 -18.40 27.99 7.16
N LEU A 386 -17.27 27.31 7.35
CA LEU A 386 -17.19 25.86 7.22
C LEU A 386 -17.64 25.13 8.48
N LYS A 387 -18.40 24.06 8.27
CA LYS A 387 -18.68 23.00 9.23
C LYS A 387 -17.85 21.79 8.86
N ILE A 388 -17.00 21.30 9.76
CA ILE A 388 -16.11 20.18 9.46
C ILE A 388 -16.36 19.03 10.42
N GLY A 389 -16.49 17.81 9.89
CA GLY A 389 -16.60 16.59 10.68
C GLY A 389 -15.58 15.55 10.25
N ILE A 390 -14.91 14.93 11.22
CA ILE A 390 -13.86 13.95 11.01
C ILE A 390 -14.18 12.66 11.77
N HIS A 391 -14.05 11.53 11.08
CA HIS A 391 -14.15 10.22 11.70
C HIS A 391 -13.21 9.21 11.04
N GLU A 392 -12.61 8.35 11.86
CA GLU A 392 -11.75 7.25 11.42
C GLU A 392 -12.40 5.90 11.77
N GLY A 393 -12.33 4.96 10.84
CA GLY A 393 -12.78 3.57 11.02
C GLY A 393 -12.62 2.71 9.76
N PRO A 394 -13.02 1.43 9.82
CA PRO A 394 -12.94 0.52 8.68
C PRO A 394 -13.94 0.88 7.57
N CYS A 395 -13.58 0.62 6.32
CA CYS A 395 -14.48 0.82 5.19
C CYS A 395 -14.18 -0.18 4.06
N ILE A 396 -15.03 -0.16 3.04
CA ILE A 396 -14.84 -0.94 1.82
C ILE A 396 -14.61 0.06 0.69
N ALA A 397 -13.52 -0.10 -0.04
CA ALA A 397 -13.30 0.63 -1.28
C ALA A 397 -14.08 -0.08 -2.41
N VAL A 398 -14.83 0.70 -3.18
CA VAL A 398 -15.73 0.24 -4.24
C VAL A 398 -15.60 1.12 -5.48
N SER A 399 -16.12 0.65 -6.61
CA SER A 399 -16.33 1.50 -7.79
C SER A 399 -17.82 1.82 -7.94
N LEU A 400 -18.17 3.11 -7.98
CA LEU A 400 -19.52 3.61 -8.22
C LEU A 400 -19.48 4.62 -9.37
N ASN A 401 -20.29 4.40 -10.39
CA ASN A 401 -20.30 5.22 -11.62
C ASN A 401 -18.90 5.35 -12.26
N GLU A 402 -18.19 4.23 -12.35
CA GLU A 402 -16.82 4.15 -12.89
C GLU A 402 -15.81 5.04 -12.14
N ARG A 403 -16.11 5.41 -10.89
CA ARG A 403 -15.22 6.17 -10.01
C ARG A 403 -15.05 5.47 -8.69
N GLN A 404 -13.85 5.58 -8.15
CA GLN A 404 -13.54 5.08 -6.82
C GLN A 404 -14.35 5.83 -5.76
N ASP A 405 -15.05 5.07 -4.92
CA ASP A 405 -15.85 5.55 -3.79
C ASP A 405 -15.65 4.62 -2.58
N TYR A 406 -16.30 4.95 -1.46
CA TYR A 406 -16.20 4.19 -0.23
C TYR A 406 -17.56 3.87 0.36
N PHE A 407 -17.69 2.66 0.90
CA PHE A 407 -18.90 2.17 1.54
C PHE A 407 -18.61 1.73 2.98
N GLY A 408 -19.56 1.98 3.88
CA GLY A 408 -19.50 1.52 5.27
C GLY A 408 -20.10 2.51 6.27
N GLN A 409 -20.26 2.06 7.51
CA GLN A 409 -20.77 2.89 8.62
C GLN A 409 -19.87 4.11 8.90
N THR A 410 -18.57 3.97 8.72
CA THR A 410 -17.56 5.02 8.92
C THR A 410 -17.89 6.28 8.10
N VAL A 411 -18.29 6.12 6.83
CA VAL A 411 -18.67 7.25 5.95
C VAL A 411 -19.89 7.98 6.51
N ASN A 412 -20.90 7.23 6.96
CA ASN A 412 -22.13 7.79 7.53
C ASN A 412 -21.88 8.51 8.86
N ILE A 413 -20.99 7.97 9.71
CA ILE A 413 -20.60 8.60 10.97
C ILE A 413 -19.91 9.94 10.69
N ALA A 414 -18.93 9.96 9.79
CA ALA A 414 -18.18 11.18 9.44
C ALA A 414 -19.13 12.31 8.97
N SER A 415 -20.05 11.98 8.05
CA SER A 415 -21.06 12.93 7.58
C SER A 415 -21.95 13.42 8.73
N ARG A 416 -22.45 12.53 9.60
CA ARG A 416 -23.30 12.93 10.74
C ARG A 416 -22.57 13.79 11.76
N VAL A 417 -21.28 13.53 12.00
CA VAL A 417 -20.43 14.34 12.88
C VAL A 417 -20.30 15.76 12.31
N GLN A 418 -20.12 15.90 11.00
CA GLN A 418 -20.10 17.22 10.34
C GLN A 418 -21.42 17.97 10.53
N HIS A 419 -22.58 17.30 10.45
CA HIS A 419 -23.88 17.94 10.62
C HIS A 419 -24.11 18.53 12.02
N LEU A 420 -23.37 18.06 13.04
CA LEU A 420 -23.45 18.59 14.39
C LEU A 420 -22.63 19.89 14.57
N ALA A 421 -21.62 20.11 13.73
CA ALA A 421 -20.81 21.32 13.79
C ALA A 421 -21.66 22.54 13.41
N THR A 422 -21.52 23.66 14.13
CA THR A 422 -22.37 24.83 13.91
C THR A 422 -21.73 25.86 12.98
N ALA A 423 -20.68 26.55 13.43
CA ALA A 423 -19.94 27.52 12.64
C ALA A 423 -18.47 27.57 13.10
N GLN A 424 -17.53 27.39 12.16
CA GLN A 424 -16.08 27.39 12.41
C GLN A 424 -15.56 26.27 13.32
N GLU A 425 -16.42 25.32 13.68
CA GLU A 425 -16.06 24.19 14.53
C GLU A 425 -15.59 23.01 13.69
N ILE A 426 -14.53 22.37 14.16
CA ILE A 426 -14.06 21.09 13.65
C ILE A 426 -14.48 20.05 14.69
N PHE A 427 -15.40 19.17 14.32
CA PHE A 427 -15.82 18.08 15.17
C PHE A 427 -15.12 16.79 14.76
N ALA A 428 -14.51 16.12 15.72
CA ALA A 428 -13.84 14.84 15.52
C ALA A 428 -14.36 13.80 16.51
N THR A 429 -14.46 12.54 16.09
CA THR A 429 -14.80 11.46 17.03
C THR A 429 -13.61 11.07 17.89
N SER A 430 -13.89 10.37 18.99
CA SER A 430 -12.84 9.81 19.85
C SER A 430 -11.80 8.94 19.14
N THR A 431 -12.15 8.24 18.06
CA THR A 431 -11.19 7.45 17.25
C THR A 431 -10.08 8.34 16.69
N VAL A 432 -10.44 9.50 16.15
CA VAL A 432 -9.50 10.48 15.57
C VAL A 432 -8.53 11.00 16.64
N LEU A 433 -9.05 11.35 17.83
CA LEU A 433 -8.22 11.90 18.91
C LEU A 433 -7.40 10.86 19.68
N ARG A 434 -7.74 9.58 19.60
CA ARG A 434 -6.92 8.51 20.18
C ARG A 434 -5.67 8.20 19.36
N ASN A 435 -5.60 8.70 18.12
CA ASN A 435 -4.39 8.60 17.32
C ASN A 435 -3.28 9.47 17.95
N PRO A 436 -2.10 8.91 18.26
CA PRO A 436 -1.03 9.66 18.94
C PRO A 436 -0.59 10.91 18.17
N ALA A 437 -0.36 10.81 16.87
CA ALA A 437 0.08 11.94 16.05
C ALA A 437 -0.97 13.07 16.00
N ALA A 438 -2.26 12.71 16.00
CA ALA A 438 -3.35 13.67 16.07
C ALA A 438 -3.41 14.39 17.42
N ALA A 439 -3.22 13.64 18.52
CA ALA A 439 -3.17 14.20 19.86
C ALA A 439 -1.96 15.13 20.06
N ASP A 440 -0.79 14.72 19.58
CA ASP A 440 0.45 15.50 19.64
C ASP A 440 0.30 16.80 18.84
N LEU A 441 -0.23 16.75 17.62
CA LEU A 441 -0.49 17.93 16.79
C LEU A 441 -1.37 18.96 17.50
N LEU A 442 -2.43 18.51 18.18
CA LEU A 442 -3.31 19.41 18.95
C LEU A 442 -2.61 20.00 20.17
N SER A 443 -1.81 19.19 20.87
CA SER A 443 -1.04 19.62 22.04
C SER A 443 0.02 20.67 21.67
N GLU A 444 0.76 20.45 20.59
CA GLU A 444 1.76 21.40 20.06
C GLU A 444 1.15 22.75 19.70
N ARG A 445 -0.11 22.74 19.23
CA ARG A 445 -0.90 23.94 18.91
C ARG A 445 -1.55 24.59 20.13
N GLY A 446 -1.43 23.98 21.32
CA GLY A 446 -2.09 24.45 22.55
C GLY A 446 -3.61 24.35 22.53
N LEU A 447 -4.18 23.47 21.70
CA LEU A 447 -5.62 23.31 21.54
C LEU A 447 -6.13 22.22 22.48
N ASN A 448 -7.17 22.55 23.25
CA ASN A 448 -7.84 21.61 24.14
C ASN A 448 -9.25 21.32 23.61
N PRO A 449 -9.47 20.15 22.97
CA PRO A 449 -10.77 19.83 22.42
C PRO A 449 -11.84 19.68 23.51
N MET A 450 -13.02 20.24 23.30
CA MET A 450 -14.13 20.12 24.23
C MET A 450 -14.96 18.87 23.92
N THR A 451 -15.16 18.01 24.91
CA THR A 451 -15.90 16.75 24.73
C THR A 451 -17.42 16.97 24.82
N HIS A 452 -18.15 16.40 23.88
CA HIS A 452 -19.61 16.27 23.93
C HIS A 452 -20.01 14.82 23.67
N ASN A 453 -20.98 14.29 24.41
CA ASN A 453 -21.58 13.00 24.11
C ASN A 453 -22.87 13.22 23.34
N VAL A 454 -23.00 12.53 22.21
CA VAL A 454 -24.14 12.70 21.30
C VAL A 454 -24.65 11.35 20.82
N THR A 455 -25.97 11.28 20.60
CA THR A 455 -26.60 10.14 19.95
C THR A 455 -26.78 10.46 18.48
N LEU A 456 -26.14 9.68 17.61
CA LEU A 456 -26.31 9.81 16.16
C LEU A 456 -27.46 8.92 15.69
N ARG A 457 -28.36 9.46 14.86
CA ARG A 457 -29.49 8.69 14.30
C ARG A 457 -29.00 7.43 13.61
N GLY A 458 -29.50 6.26 14.00
CA GLY A 458 -29.13 4.98 13.39
C GLY A 458 -27.81 4.40 13.92
N ILE A 459 -27.31 4.90 15.05
CA ILE A 459 -26.23 4.31 15.84
C ILE A 459 -26.78 4.03 17.23
N THR A 460 -26.59 2.80 17.72
CA THR A 460 -27.21 2.34 18.96
C THR A 460 -26.57 2.94 20.22
N ASN A 461 -25.29 3.31 20.15
CA ASN A 461 -24.52 3.81 21.29
C ASN A 461 -24.23 5.30 21.17
N GLU A 462 -24.12 5.99 22.31
CA GLU A 462 -23.58 7.34 22.36
C GLU A 462 -22.13 7.36 21.84
N ILE A 463 -21.79 8.41 21.10
CA ILE A 463 -20.44 8.65 20.60
C ILE A 463 -19.93 9.94 21.24
N SER A 464 -18.71 9.87 21.78
CA SER A 464 -17.98 11.07 22.19
C SER A 464 -17.39 11.77 20.97
N ILE A 465 -17.83 13.00 20.77
CA ILE A 465 -17.31 13.95 19.79
C ILE A 465 -16.52 15.04 20.51
N PHE A 466 -15.59 15.64 19.79
CA PHE A 466 -14.69 16.66 20.31
C PHE A 466 -14.71 17.87 19.41
N ALA A 467 -15.02 19.03 19.98
CA ALA A 467 -14.95 20.32 19.32
C ALA A 467 -13.52 20.84 19.41
N ILE A 468 -12.84 20.96 18.26
CA ILE A 468 -11.50 21.54 18.15
C ILE A 468 -11.67 23.05 17.86
N PRO A 469 -11.18 23.94 18.75
CA PRO A 469 -11.39 25.38 18.66
C PRO A 469 -10.58 26.07 17.58
#